data_AF-A0A8T6LIQ1-F1
#
_entry.id   AF-A0A8T6LIQ1-F1
#
_cell.length_a   1.000
_cell.length_b   1.000
_cell.length_c   1.000
_cell.angle_alpha   90.00
_cell.angle_beta   90.00
_cell.angle_gamma   90.00
#
_symmetry.space_group_name_H-M   'P 1'
#
loop_
_entity.id
_entity.type
_entity.pdbx_description
1 polymer ?
#
loop_
_entity_poly.entity_id
_entity_poly.type
_entity_poly.pdbx_seq_one_letter_code
_entity_poly.pdbx_strand_id
1 'polypeptide(L)' 'ILYAFDAASGEVLWEGRLPARAYANPMTFETRDGRQLVVIATGEREGAALLAFGL' A
#
# COMPACT_ATOMS: atom_id res chain seq x y z
N ILE A 1 -0.05 5.69 -8.18
CA ILE A 1 1.17 5.67 -7.36
C ILE A 1 0.73 5.62 -5.91
N LEU A 2 1.41 4.85 -5.07
CA LEU A 2 1.28 4.87 -3.62
C LEU A 2 2.49 5.60 -3.05
N TYR A 3 2.28 6.46 -2.07
CA TYR A 3 3.34 7.23 -1.42
C TYR A 3 3.40 6.88 0.06
N ALA A 4 4.62 6.90 0.61
CA ALA A 4 4.85 6.97 2.04
C ALA A 4 5.52 8.30 2.36
N PHE A 5 4.94 9.04 3.31
CA PHE A 5 5.42 10.35 3.72
C PHE A 5 5.97 10.29 5.14
N ASP A 6 6.95 11.12 5.43
CA ASP A 6 7.27 11.51 6.80
C ASP A 6 6.07 12.28 7.39
N ALA A 7 5.64 11.88 8.59
CA ALA A 7 4.41 12.39 9.18
C ALA A 7 4.52 13.85 9.67
N ALA A 8 5.73 14.34 9.96
CA ALA A 8 5.94 15.67 10.52
C ALA A 8 6.22 16.71 9.43
N SER A 9 7.07 16.35 8.47
CA SER A 9 7.55 17.24 7.41
C SER A 9 6.74 17.13 6.11
N GLY A 10 6.06 16.00 5.88
CA GLY A 10 5.42 15.69 4.61
C GLY A 10 6.40 15.32 3.48
N GLU A 11 7.67 15.08 3.80
CA GLU A 11 8.67 14.61 2.83
C GLU A 11 8.27 13.22 2.29
N VAL A 12 8.41 12.99 0.98
CA VAL A 12 8.21 11.67 0.38
C VAL A 12 9.40 10.78 0.73
N LEU A 13 9.18 9.77 1.56
CA LEU A 13 10.20 8.78 1.91
C LEU A 13 10.25 7.62 0.92
N TRP A 14 9.12 7.32 0.27
CA TRP A 14 9.02 6.26 -0.72
C TRP A 14 7.84 6.47 -1.67
N GLU A 15 7.99 5.97 -2.90
CA GLU A 15 6.93 5.90 -3.90
C GLU A 15 6.92 4.55 -4.63
N GLY A 16 5.72 4.05 -4.91
CA GLY A 16 5.50 2.79 -5.62
C GLY A 16 4.46 2.92 -6.71
N ARG A 17 4.80 2.45 -7.91
CA ARG A 17 3.82 2.37 -9.00
C ARG A 17 2.85 1.23 -8.75
N LEU A 18 1.57 1.56 -8.75
CA LEU A 18 0.50 0.56 -8.70
C LEU A 18 0.17 0.12 -10.14
N PRO A 19 -0.10 -1.17 -10.37
CA PRO A 19 -0.45 -1.70 -11.68
C PRO A 19 -1.84 -1.22 -12.15
N ALA A 20 -2.71 -0.83 -11.22
CA ALA A 20 -4.02 -0.28 -11.48
C ALA A 20 -4.33 0.87 -10.50
N ARG A 21 -5.42 1.59 -10.75
CA ARG A 21 -5.89 2.66 -9.86
C ARG A 21 -6.26 2.07 -8.48
N ALA A 22 -5.80 2.72 -7.42
CA ALA A 22 -6.26 2.42 -6.06
C ALA A 22 -7.57 3.17 -5.80
N TYR A 23 -8.57 2.44 -5.32
CA TYR A 23 -9.87 3.00 -4.94
C TYR A 23 -10.12 2.97 -3.43
N ALA A 24 -9.35 2.18 -2.69
CA ALA A 24 -9.53 1.94 -1.26
C ALA A 24 -8.47 2.66 -0.41
N ASN A 25 -8.78 2.84 0.88
CA ASN A 25 -7.79 3.23 1.88
C ASN A 25 -6.78 2.09 2.11
N PRO A 26 -5.49 2.39 2.28
CA PRO A 26 -4.52 1.39 2.71
C PRO A 26 -4.81 0.94 4.16
N MET A 27 -4.35 -0.27 4.49
CA MET A 27 -4.38 -0.85 5.84
C MET A 27 -3.02 -1.45 6.19
N THR A 28 -2.74 -1.63 7.48
CA THR A 28 -1.55 -2.34 7.96
C THR A 28 -1.94 -3.51 8.86
N PHE A 29 -1.14 -4.59 8.84
CA PHE A 29 -1.24 -5.69 9.79
C PHE A 29 0.11 -6.38 9.97
N GLU A 30 0.21 -7.21 11.01
CA GLU A 30 1.35 -8.07 11.27
C GLU A 30 1.03 -9.50 10.83
N THR A 31 1.97 -10.17 10.13
CA THR A 31 1.85 -11.59 9.83
C THR A 31 2.10 -12.43 11.07
N ARG A 32 1.74 -13.72 11.03
CA ARG A 32 2.03 -14.65 12.11
C ARG A 32 3.52 -14.73 12.47
N ASP A 33 4.39 -14.48 11.50
CA ASP A 33 5.85 -14.52 11.65
C ASP A 33 6.44 -13.16 12.04
N GLY A 34 5.60 -12.18 12.44
CA GLY A 34 6.02 -10.87 12.94
C GLY A 34 6.35 -9.83 11.88
N ARG A 35 6.02 -10.07 10.60
CA ARG A 35 6.32 -9.10 9.53
C ARG A 35 5.18 -8.10 9.38
N GLN A 36 5.49 -6.81 9.42
CA GLN A 36 4.50 -5.76 9.14
C GLN A 36 4.29 -5.61 7.64
N LEU A 37 3.02 -5.56 7.24
CA LEU A 37 2.60 -5.36 5.85
C LEU A 37 1.68 -4.17 5.74
N VAL A 38 1.85 -3.40 4.67
CA VAL A 38 0.86 -2.44 4.16
C VAL A 38 0.12 -3.07 2.99
N VAL A 39 -1.21 -3.02 3.00
CA VAL A 39 -2.05 -3.62 1.95
C VAL A 39 -3.02 -2.60 1.37
N ILE A 40 -3.19 -2.64 0.05
CA ILE A 40 -4.12 -1.79 -0.69
C ILE A 40 -4.82 -2.56 -1.81
N ALA A 41 -6.12 -2.33 -1.96
CA ALA A 41 -6.91 -2.84 -3.08
C ALA A 41 -6.75 -1.93 -4.30
N THR A 42 -6.50 -2.54 -5.45
CA THR A 42 -6.35 -1.85 -6.74
C THR A 42 -7.22 -2.51 -7.80
N GLY A 43 -7.57 -1.74 -8.82
CA GLY A 43 -8.38 -2.23 -9.94
C GLY A 43 -9.86 -2.39 -9.59
N GLU A 44 -10.61 -2.92 -10.55
CA GLU A 44 -12.04 -3.16 -10.45
C GLU A 44 -12.44 -4.41 -11.26
N ARG A 45 -13.54 -5.06 -10.87
CA ARG A 45 -14.06 -6.29 -11.51
C ARG A 45 -12.96 -7.34 -11.69
N GLU A 46 -12.72 -7.80 -12.92
CA GLU A 46 -11.73 -8.84 -13.25
C GLU A 46 -10.28 -8.40 -12.99
N GLY A 47 -10.01 -7.09 -12.94
CA GLY A 47 -8.68 -6.54 -12.66
C GLY A 47 -8.44 -6.23 -11.18
N ALA A 48 -9.34 -6.63 -10.29
CA ALA A 48 -9.20 -6.34 -8.86
C ALA A 48 -8.12 -7.20 -8.21
N ALA A 49 -7.20 -6.58 -7.48
CA ALA A 49 -6.12 -7.26 -6.77
C ALA A 49 -5.79 -6.56 -5.45
N LEU A 50 -5.37 -7.36 -4.46
CA LEU A 50 -4.74 -6.90 -3.24
C LEU A 50 -3.22 -6.93 -3.39
N LEU A 51 -2.58 -5.79 -3.15
CA LEU A 51 -1.13 -5.67 -3.16
C LEU A 51 -0.63 -5.53 -1.74
N ALA A 52 0.44 -6.24 -1.40
CA ALA A 52 1.08 -6.18 -0.10
C ALA A 52 2.53 -5.71 -0.22
N PHE A 53 2.90 -4.73 0.59
CA PHE A 53 4.25 -4.18 0.71
C PHE A 53 4.78 -4.53 2.10
N GLY A 54 5.98 -5.11 2.16
CA GLY A 54 6.66 -5.37 3.43
C GLY A 54 7.39 -4.11 3.91
N LEU A 55 7.32 -3.85 5.21
CA LEU A 55 8.19 -2.89 5.89
C LEU A 55 9.48 -3.56 6.37
#